data_AF-A0A090XEK8-F1
#
_entry.id   AF-A0A090XEK8-F1
#
_cell.length_a   1.000
_cell.length_b   1.000
_cell.length_c   1.000
_cell.angle_alpha   90.00
_cell.angle_beta   90.00
_cell.angle_gamma   90.00
#
_symmetry.space_group_name_H-M   'P 1'
#
loop_
_entity.id
_entity.type
_entity.pdbx_description
1 polymer ?
#
loop_
_entity_poly.entity_id
_entity_poly.type
_entity_poly.pdbx_seq_one_letter_code
_entity_poly.pdbx_strand_id
1 'polypeptide(L)'
;MMSPNVPLLMQVCTLCVLIASGQMSSSSLIGYDADIAYLQLLHVANIYSAPFTGTMTSKELQEAAPPLPIKETQAAAGVSGHGNPAVMMSPNVPLLMQIGDRKHVFHSDYLCLIVLPCPHTIAACVRDCFSVAGLLLILAGDVEENPGPITQEMFNDMIRTQKEILAKITEVQVKQTSSEENMLQMQNRLLAIEKKLESVGETENRLAKLENFVSGYDVEMNTLVKQIDDLENRSRRNNLIVRGIKEEASENEDVLMRKINNEVFDTILNQKLNSIQRIHRLGKKMTGRDRPVILTVADFKEKMAIMKNCVKLKGTKISINEDYSKRVVELRKNLWNSTAEERKNGAKVNLVFDKHVA
;
A
#
# COMPACT_ATOMS: atom_id res chain seq x y z
N MET A 1 -41.25 19.05 -32.89
CA MET A 1 -42.48 19.25 -32.09
C MET A 1 -42.60 20.73 -31.82
N MET A 2 -43.74 21.31 -32.20
CA MET A 2 -44.01 22.75 -32.15
C MET A 2 -43.88 23.29 -30.72
N SER A 3 -43.16 24.41 -30.55
CA SER A 3 -43.14 25.15 -29.28
C SER A 3 -44.51 25.81 -29.05
N PRO A 4 -45.11 25.67 -27.85
CA PRO A 4 -46.43 26.23 -27.53
C PRO A 4 -46.29 27.60 -26.85
N ASN A 5 -45.59 28.56 -27.45
CA ASN A 5 -45.34 29.87 -26.80
C ASN A 5 -46.10 31.05 -27.42
N VAL A 6 -47.07 30.78 -28.29
CA VAL A 6 -47.95 31.82 -28.85
C VAL A 6 -49.14 32.21 -27.93
N PRO A 7 -49.59 31.46 -26.88
CA PRO A 7 -50.78 31.88 -26.13
C PRO A 7 -50.50 32.89 -24.99
N LEU A 8 -49.24 33.09 -24.57
CA LEU A 8 -48.89 33.89 -23.39
C LEU A 8 -49.05 35.40 -23.60
N LEU A 9 -48.76 35.93 -24.80
CA LEU A 9 -48.84 37.37 -25.08
C LEU A 9 -50.30 37.87 -25.09
N MET A 10 -51.21 37.06 -25.64
CA MET A 10 -52.65 37.35 -25.67
C MET A 10 -53.27 37.21 -24.28
N GLN A 11 -52.83 36.24 -23.47
CA GLN A 11 -53.33 36.07 -22.10
C GLN A 11 -52.92 37.21 -21.17
N VAL A 12 -51.69 37.73 -21.28
CA VAL A 12 -51.22 38.86 -20.45
C VAL A 12 -51.92 40.17 -20.84
N CYS A 13 -52.12 40.45 -22.13
CA CYS A 13 -52.89 41.61 -22.57
C CYS A 13 -54.36 41.56 -22.12
N THR A 14 -54.96 40.37 -22.08
CA THR A 14 -56.36 40.20 -21.62
C THR A 14 -56.47 40.35 -20.09
N LEU A 15 -55.49 39.88 -19.32
CA LEU A 15 -55.43 40.04 -17.86
C LEU A 15 -55.24 41.50 -17.44
N CYS A 16 -54.39 42.26 -18.14
CA CYS A 16 -54.17 43.68 -17.85
C CYS A 16 -55.41 44.54 -18.15
N VAL A 17 -56.21 44.18 -19.16
CA VAL A 17 -57.47 44.88 -19.50
C VAL A 17 -58.60 44.55 -18.49
N LEU A 18 -58.62 43.34 -17.92
CA LEU A 18 -59.58 42.93 -16.88
C LEU A 18 -59.29 43.57 -15.51
N ILE A 19 -58.02 43.79 -15.17
CA ILE A 19 -57.62 44.48 -13.93
C ILE A 19 -57.89 45.99 -14.03
N ALA A 20 -57.69 46.59 -15.21
CA ALA A 20 -57.93 48.02 -15.44
C ALA A 20 -59.43 48.40 -15.54
N SER A 21 -60.31 47.44 -15.83
CA SER A 21 -61.77 47.64 -15.89
C SER A 21 -62.48 47.44 -14.53
N GLY A 22 -61.72 47.17 -13.46
CA GLY A 22 -62.23 47.10 -12.08
C GLY A 22 -63.16 45.91 -11.79
N GLN A 23 -63.19 44.89 -12.64
CA GLN A 23 -64.12 43.75 -12.56
C GLN A 23 -63.55 42.53 -11.79
N MET A 24 -62.33 42.60 -11.21
CA MET A 24 -61.79 41.54 -10.35
C MET A 24 -61.02 42.10 -9.13
N SER A 25 -61.39 41.66 -7.93
CA SER A 25 -60.62 41.84 -6.69
C SER A 25 -59.56 40.75 -6.55
N SER A 26 -58.42 41.07 -5.94
CA SER A 26 -57.18 40.26 -5.85
C SER A 26 -57.27 38.98 -4.99
N SER A 27 -58.42 38.34 -4.89
CA SER A 27 -58.68 37.23 -3.96
C SER A 27 -59.40 36.01 -4.57
N SER A 28 -59.44 35.88 -5.90
CA SER A 28 -60.06 34.72 -6.57
C SER A 28 -59.18 34.14 -7.68
N LEU A 29 -58.05 33.53 -7.29
CA LEU A 29 -57.34 32.53 -8.08
C LEU A 29 -56.82 31.44 -7.13
N ILE A 30 -57.75 30.59 -6.68
CA ILE A 30 -57.45 29.27 -6.12
C ILE A 30 -57.64 28.28 -7.27
N GLY A 31 -56.56 27.67 -7.74
CA GLY A 31 -56.65 26.54 -8.67
C GLY A 31 -55.46 26.42 -9.61
N TYR A 32 -54.56 25.50 -9.25
CA TYR A 32 -53.49 24.89 -10.04
C TYR A 32 -52.21 25.73 -10.30
N ASP A 33 -51.10 25.17 -9.79
CA ASP A 33 -49.69 25.45 -10.09
C ASP A 33 -49.15 26.88 -9.86
N ALA A 34 -49.39 27.42 -8.66
CA ALA A 34 -48.84 28.70 -8.21
C ALA A 34 -47.52 28.60 -7.40
N ASP A 35 -46.89 27.43 -7.26
CA ASP A 35 -45.66 27.27 -6.47
C ASP A 35 -44.36 27.24 -7.30
N ILE A 36 -44.44 27.18 -8.64
CA ILE A 36 -43.24 27.16 -9.50
C ILE A 36 -42.89 28.58 -10.03
N ALA A 37 -43.86 29.47 -10.18
CA ALA A 37 -43.62 30.86 -10.61
C ALA A 37 -43.15 31.79 -9.47
N TYR A 38 -43.50 31.48 -8.22
CA TYR A 38 -43.10 32.29 -7.06
C TYR A 38 -41.62 32.08 -6.66
N LEU A 39 -41.05 30.90 -6.97
CA LEU A 39 -39.64 30.58 -6.70
C LEU A 39 -38.66 31.07 -7.78
N GLN A 40 -39.12 31.42 -8.99
CA GLN A 40 -38.26 32.05 -10.01
C GLN A 40 -38.19 33.58 -9.90
N LEU A 41 -39.12 34.22 -9.17
CA LEU A 41 -39.09 35.66 -8.89
C LEU A 41 -38.21 36.06 -7.69
N LEU A 42 -37.87 35.12 -6.80
CA LEU A 42 -36.98 35.37 -5.65
C LEU A 42 -35.48 35.15 -5.95
N HIS A 43 -35.12 34.47 -7.05
CA HIS A 43 -33.72 34.25 -7.44
C HIS A 43 -33.12 35.35 -8.32
N VAL A 44 -33.97 36.18 -8.97
CA VAL A 44 -33.50 37.31 -9.79
C VAL A 44 -33.19 38.56 -8.93
N ALA A 45 -33.77 38.65 -7.74
CA ALA A 45 -33.57 39.79 -6.82
C ALA A 45 -32.24 39.75 -6.04
N ASN A 46 -31.45 38.67 -6.11
CA ASN A 46 -30.27 38.47 -5.25
C ASN A 46 -28.91 38.60 -5.97
N ILE A 47 -28.88 39.07 -7.22
CA ILE A 47 -27.62 39.33 -7.97
C ILE A 47 -27.24 40.83 -7.99
N TYR A 48 -28.11 41.72 -7.51
CA TYR A 48 -27.81 43.15 -7.37
C TYR A 48 -27.65 43.56 -5.90
N SER A 49 -26.52 43.21 -5.28
CA SER A 49 -25.85 44.04 -4.25
C SER A 49 -24.59 43.37 -3.67
N ALA A 50 -23.46 43.48 -4.35
CA ALA A 50 -22.15 43.48 -3.68
C ALA A 50 -21.19 44.42 -4.42
N PRO A 51 -20.43 45.29 -3.71
CA PRO A 51 -19.77 46.44 -4.30
C PRO A 51 -18.40 46.09 -4.91
N PHE A 52 -18.16 46.61 -6.11
CA PHE A 52 -16.89 46.55 -6.82
C PHE A 52 -15.97 47.68 -6.33
N THR A 53 -14.89 47.33 -5.62
CA THR A 53 -13.75 48.24 -5.35
C THR A 53 -12.56 47.81 -6.20
N GLY A 54 -12.23 48.61 -7.20
CA GLY A 54 -11.04 48.43 -8.04
C GLY A 54 -10.56 49.77 -8.57
N THR A 55 -9.48 50.27 -7.98
CA THR A 55 -8.82 51.54 -8.27
C THR A 55 -8.22 51.57 -9.68
N MET A 56 -8.50 52.65 -10.40
CA MET A 56 -7.88 53.02 -11.68
C MET A 56 -6.44 53.52 -11.46
N THR A 57 -5.52 53.09 -12.32
CA THR A 57 -4.29 53.81 -12.63
C THR A 57 -4.22 54.11 -14.12
N SER A 58 -3.67 55.28 -14.38
CA SER A 58 -3.79 56.15 -15.56
C SER A 58 -2.78 55.88 -16.68
N LYS A 59 -3.07 56.51 -17.83
CA LYS A 59 -2.40 56.53 -19.16
C LYS A 59 -3.20 55.66 -20.15
N GLU A 60 -3.82 56.16 -21.22
CA GLU A 60 -3.41 57.20 -22.16
C GLU A 60 -4.61 58.03 -22.66
N LEU A 61 -4.32 59.30 -22.94
CA LEU A 61 -5.19 60.37 -23.43
C LEU A 61 -4.70 60.73 -24.83
N GLN A 62 -5.57 60.66 -25.85
CA GLN A 62 -5.55 61.35 -27.17
C GLN A 62 -6.39 60.49 -28.16
N GLU A 63 -7.29 60.98 -29.03
CA GLU A 63 -7.50 62.31 -29.60
C GLU A 63 -8.90 62.41 -30.26
N ALA A 64 -9.58 63.55 -30.05
CA ALA A 64 -10.49 64.32 -30.92
C ALA A 64 -11.66 63.70 -31.74
N ALA A 65 -12.87 64.24 -31.50
CA ALA A 65 -13.61 65.12 -32.44
C ALA A 65 -14.84 65.80 -31.74
N PRO A 66 -15.25 67.02 -32.13
CA PRO A 66 -16.16 67.89 -31.37
C PRO A 66 -17.66 67.62 -31.64
N PRO A 67 -18.57 68.03 -30.74
CA PRO A 67 -20.01 67.91 -30.97
C PRO A 67 -20.50 68.99 -31.96
N LEU A 68 -21.25 68.58 -32.98
CA LEU A 68 -21.96 69.49 -33.89
C LEU A 68 -23.30 69.95 -33.29
N PRO A 69 -23.81 71.13 -33.71
CA PRO A 69 -24.78 71.91 -32.94
C PRO A 69 -26.22 71.36 -33.03
N ILE A 70 -26.90 71.43 -31.88
CA ILE A 70 -28.36 71.24 -31.74
C ILE A 70 -29.06 72.34 -32.55
N LYS A 71 -29.77 71.97 -33.63
CA LYS A 71 -30.78 72.85 -34.24
C LYS A 71 -32.02 72.84 -33.35
N GLU A 72 -32.38 74.00 -32.81
CA GLU A 72 -33.67 74.24 -32.17
C GLU A 72 -34.80 73.88 -33.15
N THR A 73 -35.61 72.89 -32.78
CA THR A 73 -36.86 72.61 -33.47
C THR A 73 -37.96 73.39 -32.79
N GLN A 74 -38.63 74.22 -33.57
CA GLN A 74 -39.71 75.11 -33.20
C GLN A 74 -40.80 74.39 -32.41
N ALA A 75 -41.28 75.03 -31.35
CA ALA A 75 -42.38 74.55 -30.52
C ALA A 75 -43.63 74.30 -31.40
N ALA A 76 -43.95 73.03 -31.64
CA ALA A 76 -45.22 72.66 -32.24
C ALA A 76 -46.34 72.97 -31.24
N ALA A 77 -47.32 73.75 -31.71
CA ALA A 77 -48.45 74.26 -30.95
C ALA A 77 -49.11 73.19 -30.09
N GLY A 78 -49.17 73.45 -28.78
CA GLY A 78 -49.88 72.62 -27.82
C GLY A 78 -51.37 72.60 -28.11
N VAL A 79 -51.94 71.40 -28.23
CA VAL A 79 -53.39 71.18 -28.20
C VAL A 79 -53.89 71.50 -26.79
N SER A 80 -54.38 72.72 -26.57
CA SER A 80 -54.93 73.18 -25.29
C SER A 80 -56.37 72.69 -25.11
N GLY A 81 -56.54 71.56 -24.43
CA GLY A 81 -57.85 70.96 -24.14
C GLY A 81 -58.56 71.51 -22.89
N HIS A 82 -58.29 72.75 -22.47
CA HIS A 82 -58.99 73.39 -21.34
C HIS A 82 -59.43 74.80 -21.72
N GLY A 83 -60.67 74.93 -22.20
CA GLY A 83 -61.51 76.14 -22.12
C GLY A 83 -60.86 77.49 -22.45
N ASN A 84 -60.31 77.67 -23.65
CA ASN A 84 -59.93 79.00 -24.16
C ASN A 84 -60.88 79.38 -25.31
N PRO A 85 -61.63 80.50 -25.25
CA PRO A 85 -62.73 80.81 -26.18
C PRO A 85 -62.30 81.39 -27.53
N ALA A 86 -61.02 81.34 -27.88
CA ALA A 86 -60.54 81.74 -29.19
C ALA A 86 -60.38 80.49 -30.06
N VAL A 87 -60.99 80.50 -31.25
CA VAL A 87 -61.09 79.39 -32.23
C VAL A 87 -62.28 78.45 -32.00
N MET A 88 -63.50 79.03 -31.94
CA MET A 88 -64.70 78.32 -32.39
C MET A 88 -64.76 78.38 -33.92
N MET A 89 -64.20 77.38 -34.59
CA MET A 89 -64.66 76.92 -35.89
C MET A 89 -64.25 75.46 -36.00
N SER A 90 -65.17 74.55 -35.72
CA SER A 90 -65.04 73.17 -36.13
C SER A 90 -65.10 73.09 -37.65
N PRO A 91 -64.28 72.23 -38.25
CA PRO A 91 -64.82 71.37 -39.28
C PRO A 91 -64.53 69.91 -38.94
N ASN A 92 -65.62 69.14 -38.90
CA ASN A 92 -65.69 67.71 -39.19
C ASN A 92 -64.80 66.79 -38.34
N VAL A 93 -65.35 66.30 -37.23
CA VAL A 93 -64.90 65.03 -36.65
C VAL A 93 -65.28 63.92 -37.65
N PRO A 94 -64.34 63.18 -38.24
CA PRO A 94 -64.69 62.04 -39.08
C PRO A 94 -65.24 60.93 -38.19
N LEU A 95 -66.54 60.66 -38.35
CA LEU A 95 -67.23 59.54 -37.74
C LEU A 95 -66.85 58.28 -38.53
N LEU A 96 -65.86 57.51 -38.05
CA LEU A 96 -65.47 56.24 -38.66
C LEU A 96 -66.49 55.17 -38.26
N MET A 97 -67.49 54.97 -39.11
CA MET A 97 -68.44 53.87 -39.01
C MET A 97 -67.89 52.67 -39.79
N GLN A 98 -67.40 51.65 -39.08
CA GLN A 98 -66.98 50.40 -39.72
C GLN A 98 -68.21 49.53 -39.98
N ILE A 99 -68.61 49.40 -41.25
CA ILE A 99 -69.60 48.41 -41.70
C ILE A 99 -68.81 47.14 -42.07
N GLY A 100 -68.83 46.15 -41.19
CA GLY A 100 -68.28 44.82 -41.44
C GLY A 100 -69.36 43.86 -41.96
N ASP A 101 -68.95 42.96 -42.86
CA ASP A 101 -69.83 41.98 -43.50
C ASP A 101 -70.42 40.97 -42.49
N ARG A 102 -71.73 40.75 -42.56
CA ARG A 102 -72.50 39.92 -41.62
C ARG A 102 -72.20 38.43 -41.80
N LYS A 103 -71.61 37.76 -40.80
CA LYS A 103 -71.93 36.36 -40.43
C LYS A 103 -71.87 36.18 -38.90
N HIS A 104 -73.03 35.83 -38.32
CA HIS A 104 -73.35 35.57 -36.89
C HIS A 104 -73.49 36.81 -35.98
N VAL A 105 -74.73 37.32 -35.92
CA VAL A 105 -75.21 38.39 -35.03
C VAL A 105 -75.61 37.77 -33.68
N PHE A 106 -74.89 38.08 -32.61
CA PHE A 106 -75.50 38.16 -31.28
C PHE A 106 -76.26 39.49 -31.24
N HIS A 107 -77.58 39.44 -31.06
CA HIS A 107 -78.37 40.65 -30.81
C HIS A 107 -77.95 41.19 -29.45
N SER A 108 -77.30 42.34 -29.45
CA SER A 108 -76.99 43.11 -28.27
C SER A 108 -77.43 44.53 -28.57
N ASP A 109 -78.53 44.97 -27.96
CA ASP A 109 -79.12 46.30 -28.16
C ASP A 109 -78.31 47.40 -27.41
N TYR A 110 -77.02 47.15 -27.15
CA TYR A 110 -76.12 48.12 -26.54
C TYR A 110 -75.34 48.84 -27.64
N LEU A 111 -75.78 50.06 -27.95
CA LEU A 111 -74.98 51.04 -28.66
C LEU A 111 -73.72 51.33 -27.82
N CYS A 112 -72.64 50.57 -28.02
CA CYS A 112 -71.36 50.81 -27.35
C CYS A 112 -70.71 52.08 -27.92
N LEU A 113 -71.10 53.23 -27.37
CA LEU A 113 -70.36 54.49 -27.48
C LEU A 113 -69.01 54.30 -26.77
N ILE A 114 -67.96 53.99 -27.53
CA ILE A 114 -66.59 54.10 -27.04
C ILE A 114 -66.28 55.59 -26.94
N VAL A 115 -66.53 56.15 -25.76
CA VAL A 115 -66.05 57.50 -25.41
C VAL A 115 -64.54 57.38 -25.24
N LEU A 116 -63.82 57.61 -26.32
CA LEU A 116 -62.37 57.71 -26.27
C LEU A 116 -62.00 58.89 -25.35
N PRO A 117 -61.12 58.69 -24.35
CA PRO A 117 -60.63 59.81 -23.54
C PRO A 117 -59.95 60.84 -24.45
N CYS A 118 -59.88 62.10 -24.00
CA CYS A 118 -59.44 63.22 -24.83
C CYS A 118 -58.10 62.93 -25.55
N PRO A 119 -57.83 63.53 -26.73
CA PRO A 119 -56.70 63.16 -27.60
C PRO A 119 -55.33 63.15 -26.90
N HIS A 120 -55.18 63.96 -25.84
CA HIS A 120 -53.99 63.98 -24.99
C HIS A 120 -53.77 62.66 -24.23
N THR A 121 -54.83 62.07 -23.68
CA THR A 121 -54.77 60.80 -22.95
C THR A 121 -54.46 59.64 -23.89
N ILE A 122 -54.97 59.67 -25.12
CA ILE A 122 -54.63 58.68 -26.15
C ILE A 122 -53.15 58.81 -26.53
N ALA A 123 -52.65 60.03 -26.74
CA ALA A 123 -51.25 60.26 -27.05
C ALA A 123 -50.31 59.85 -25.90
N ALA A 124 -50.73 60.04 -24.65
CA ALA A 124 -50.01 59.56 -23.47
C ALA A 124 -49.98 58.02 -23.43
N CYS A 125 -51.14 57.35 -23.58
CA CYS A 125 -51.20 55.89 -23.62
C CYS A 125 -50.38 55.30 -24.78
N VAL A 126 -50.40 55.89 -25.97
CA VAL A 126 -49.58 55.43 -27.10
C VAL A 126 -48.09 55.57 -26.78
N ARG A 127 -47.68 56.70 -26.17
CA ARG A 127 -46.29 56.91 -25.73
C ARG A 127 -45.87 55.87 -24.70
N ASP A 128 -46.73 55.55 -23.75
CA ASP A 128 -46.48 54.55 -22.72
C ASP A 128 -46.43 53.12 -23.31
N CYS A 129 -47.28 52.82 -24.30
CA CYS A 129 -47.19 51.55 -25.02
C CYS A 129 -45.88 51.41 -25.80
N PHE A 130 -45.40 52.48 -26.45
CA PHE A 130 -44.11 52.47 -27.15
C PHE A 130 -42.93 52.36 -26.18
N SER A 131 -43.00 52.99 -25.00
CA SER A 131 -41.94 52.90 -23.99
C SER A 131 -41.85 51.49 -23.39
N VAL A 132 -43.00 50.85 -23.13
CA VAL A 132 -43.07 49.45 -22.68
C VAL A 132 -42.58 48.49 -23.77
N ALA A 133 -42.95 48.69 -25.03
CA ALA A 133 -42.45 47.88 -26.14
C ALA A 133 -40.92 48.02 -26.31
N GLY A 134 -40.37 49.23 -26.15
CA GLY A 134 -38.94 49.47 -26.16
C GLY A 134 -38.20 48.78 -25.01
N LEU A 135 -38.75 48.84 -23.79
CA LEU A 135 -38.21 48.14 -22.63
C LEU A 135 -38.28 46.62 -22.80
N LEU A 136 -39.36 46.09 -23.36
CA LEU A 136 -39.49 44.66 -23.66
C LEU A 136 -38.52 44.21 -24.74
N LEU A 137 -38.20 45.05 -25.73
CA LEU A 137 -37.16 44.75 -26.72
C LEU A 137 -35.74 44.75 -26.13
N ILE A 138 -35.47 45.59 -25.13
CA ILE A 138 -34.18 45.60 -24.43
C ILE A 138 -34.06 44.41 -23.45
N LEU A 139 -35.18 43.98 -22.85
CA LEU A 139 -35.25 42.83 -21.94
C LEU A 139 -35.38 41.48 -22.66
N ALA A 140 -35.87 41.46 -23.89
CA ALA A 140 -35.78 40.31 -24.79
C ALA A 140 -34.33 40.18 -25.26
N GLY A 141 -33.47 39.68 -24.37
CA GLY A 141 -32.05 39.43 -24.61
C GLY A 141 -31.81 38.32 -25.62
N ASP A 142 -32.19 38.55 -26.87
CA ASP A 142 -31.83 37.76 -28.05
C ASP A 142 -31.14 38.65 -29.09
N VAL A 143 -30.22 39.50 -28.59
CA VAL A 143 -29.20 40.16 -29.39
C VAL A 143 -27.86 39.62 -28.90
N GLU A 144 -27.62 38.33 -29.15
CA GLU A 144 -26.24 37.86 -29.30
C GLU A 144 -25.66 38.66 -30.47
N GLU A 145 -24.57 39.41 -30.25
CA GLU A 145 -23.76 39.90 -31.35
C GLU A 145 -23.29 38.66 -32.12
N ASN A 146 -23.99 38.33 -33.21
CA ASN A 146 -23.55 37.31 -34.15
C ASN A 146 -22.12 37.69 -34.53
N PRO A 147 -21.10 36.94 -34.05
CA PRO A 147 -19.74 37.25 -34.45
C PRO A 147 -19.76 37.07 -35.96
N GLY A 148 -19.47 38.16 -36.68
CA GLY A 148 -19.53 38.17 -38.14
C GLY A 148 -18.74 36.99 -38.73
N PRO A 149 -18.94 36.67 -40.03
CA PRO A 149 -18.30 35.52 -40.64
C PRO A 149 -16.81 35.48 -40.29
N ILE A 150 -16.36 34.37 -39.70
CA ILE A 150 -14.97 34.14 -39.27
C ILE A 150 -14.03 34.69 -40.34
N THR A 151 -13.18 35.64 -39.95
CA THR A 151 -12.16 36.18 -40.85
C THR A 151 -11.19 35.06 -41.25
N GLN A 152 -10.75 35.07 -42.51
CA GLN A 152 -9.89 34.02 -43.08
C GLN A 152 -8.62 33.76 -42.25
N GLU A 153 -8.10 34.79 -41.56
CA GLU A 153 -6.93 34.69 -40.68
C GLU A 153 -7.22 33.87 -39.40
N MET A 154 -8.37 34.13 -38.74
CA MET A 154 -8.79 33.34 -37.58
C MET A 154 -9.07 31.88 -37.95
N PHE A 155 -9.60 31.62 -39.15
CA PHE A 155 -9.77 30.27 -39.68
C PHE A 155 -8.43 29.56 -39.90
N ASN A 156 -7.42 30.26 -40.42
CA ASN A 156 -6.08 29.72 -40.63
C ASN A 156 -5.36 29.42 -39.30
N ASP A 157 -5.51 30.28 -38.29
CA ASP A 157 -4.97 30.04 -36.94
C ASP A 157 -5.68 28.88 -36.24
N MET A 158 -6.99 28.74 -36.43
CA MET A 158 -7.73 27.57 -35.95
C MET A 158 -7.26 26.28 -36.63
N ILE A 159 -7.02 26.29 -37.95
CA ILE A 159 -6.44 25.13 -38.65
C ILE A 159 -5.03 24.84 -38.14
N ARG A 160 -4.22 25.86 -37.84
CA ARG A 160 -2.88 25.69 -37.28
C ARG A 160 -2.92 25.04 -35.90
N THR A 161 -3.77 25.52 -35.01
CA THR A 161 -3.95 24.95 -33.67
C THR A 161 -4.49 23.51 -33.75
N GLN A 162 -5.44 23.22 -34.65
CA GLN A 162 -5.89 21.85 -34.89
C GLN A 162 -4.77 20.93 -35.39
N LYS A 163 -3.90 21.41 -36.29
CA LYS A 163 -2.72 20.65 -36.75
C LYS A 163 -1.73 20.39 -35.63
N GLU A 164 -1.46 21.37 -34.77
CA GLU A 164 -0.57 21.23 -33.62
C GLU A 164 -1.14 20.27 -32.56
N ILE A 165 -2.46 20.30 -32.33
CA ILE A 165 -3.15 19.36 -31.44
C ILE A 165 -3.08 17.93 -32.01
N LEU A 166 -3.36 17.75 -33.31
CA LEU A 166 -3.25 16.44 -33.97
C LEU A 166 -1.83 15.88 -33.86
N ALA A 167 -0.80 16.70 -34.08
CA ALA A 167 0.59 16.27 -33.91
C ALA A 167 0.88 15.78 -32.47
N LYS A 168 0.45 16.54 -31.45
CA LYS A 168 0.60 16.13 -30.05
C LYS A 168 -0.17 14.85 -29.72
N ILE A 169 -1.38 14.66 -30.26
CA ILE A 169 -2.18 13.43 -30.07
C ILE A 169 -1.44 12.22 -30.67
N THR A 170 -0.88 12.37 -31.88
CA THR A 170 -0.11 11.28 -32.50
C THR A 170 1.15 10.93 -31.70
N GLU A 171 1.84 11.93 -31.13
CA GLU A 171 3.01 11.70 -30.27
C GLU A 171 2.62 10.98 -28.97
N VAL A 172 1.50 11.37 -28.34
CA VAL A 172 0.97 10.71 -27.15
C VAL A 172 0.56 9.27 -27.46
N GLN A 173 -0.08 9.01 -28.60
CA GLN A 173 -0.42 7.65 -29.03
C GLN A 173 0.82 6.76 -29.15
N VAL A 174 1.89 7.25 -29.77
CA VAL A 174 3.16 6.49 -29.89
C VAL A 174 3.79 6.22 -28.52
N LYS A 175 3.78 7.20 -27.62
CA LYS A 175 4.26 7.00 -26.24
C LYS A 175 3.38 6.02 -25.48
N GLN A 176 2.07 6.03 -25.73
CA GLN A 176 1.13 5.13 -25.09
C GLN A 176 1.32 3.68 -25.56
N THR A 177 1.48 3.43 -26.85
CA THR A 177 1.79 2.08 -27.36
C THR A 177 3.12 1.57 -26.83
N SER A 178 4.15 2.42 -26.78
CA SER A 178 5.44 2.05 -26.16
C SER A 178 5.31 1.75 -24.67
N SER A 179 4.47 2.50 -23.95
CA SER A 179 4.20 2.24 -22.53
C SER A 179 3.44 0.92 -22.32
N GLU A 180 2.50 0.58 -23.20
CA GLU A 180 1.78 -0.70 -23.18
C GLU A 180 2.71 -1.89 -23.43
N GLU A 181 3.64 -1.76 -24.38
CA GLU A 181 4.68 -2.78 -24.62
C GLU A 181 5.58 -3.00 -23.40
N ASN A 182 6.04 -1.92 -22.77
CA ASN A 182 6.82 -1.99 -21.55
C ASN A 182 6.03 -2.64 -20.40
N MET A 183 4.73 -2.38 -20.32
CA MET A 183 3.85 -3.00 -19.33
C MET A 183 3.74 -4.51 -19.56
N LEU A 184 3.57 -4.95 -20.81
CA LEU A 184 3.54 -6.37 -21.16
C LEU A 184 4.87 -7.06 -20.83
N GLN A 185 6.00 -6.41 -21.13
CA GLN A 185 7.32 -6.92 -20.78
C GLN A 185 7.48 -7.04 -19.25
N MET A 186 7.00 -6.06 -18.50
CA MET A 186 7.02 -6.10 -17.03
C MET A 186 6.17 -7.25 -16.49
N GLN A 187 4.97 -7.47 -17.03
CA GLN A 187 4.10 -8.58 -16.64
C GLN A 187 4.78 -9.94 -16.87
N ASN A 188 5.43 -10.12 -18.03
CA ASN A 188 6.16 -11.36 -18.32
C ASN A 188 7.32 -11.59 -17.34
N ARG A 189 8.02 -10.53 -16.93
CA ARG A 189 9.08 -10.61 -15.92
C ARG A 189 8.52 -10.95 -14.54
N LEU A 190 7.37 -10.40 -14.16
CA LEU A 190 6.70 -10.73 -12.90
C LEU A 190 6.31 -12.21 -12.84
N LEU A 191 5.70 -12.75 -13.89
CA LEU A 191 5.37 -14.18 -13.96
C LEU A 191 6.61 -15.08 -13.85
N ALA A 192 7.72 -14.68 -14.48
CA ALA A 192 8.98 -15.42 -14.37
C ALA A 192 9.57 -15.37 -12.96
N ILE A 193 9.40 -14.26 -12.23
CA ILE A 193 9.84 -14.12 -10.84
C ILE A 193 8.97 -14.98 -9.92
N GLU A 194 7.65 -14.95 -10.08
CA GLU A 194 6.71 -15.77 -9.30
C GLU A 194 7.05 -17.26 -9.41
N LYS A 195 7.28 -17.75 -10.65
CA LYS A 195 7.70 -19.14 -10.88
C LYS A 195 9.04 -19.48 -10.21
N LYS A 196 10.00 -18.56 -10.24
CA LYS A 196 11.29 -18.75 -9.55
C LYS A 196 11.09 -18.76 -8.04
N LEU A 197 10.24 -17.91 -7.50
CA LEU A 197 9.95 -17.84 -6.07
C LEU A 197 9.32 -19.15 -5.57
N GLU A 198 8.41 -19.74 -6.34
CA GLU A 198 7.85 -21.07 -6.04
C GLU A 198 8.95 -22.13 -5.98
N SER A 199 9.84 -22.18 -6.98
CA SER A 199 10.97 -23.12 -6.98
C SER A 199 11.94 -22.90 -5.80
N VAL A 200 12.12 -21.65 -5.37
CA VAL A 200 12.92 -21.33 -4.18
C VAL A 200 12.25 -21.88 -2.92
N GLY A 201 10.93 -21.69 -2.77
CA GLY A 201 10.17 -22.26 -1.65
C GLY A 201 10.25 -23.79 -1.60
N GLU A 202 10.24 -24.48 -2.73
CA GLU A 202 10.47 -25.93 -2.79
C GLU A 202 11.88 -26.31 -2.30
N THR A 203 12.90 -25.55 -2.69
CA THR A 203 14.27 -25.79 -2.24
C THR A 203 14.45 -25.51 -0.76
N GLU A 204 13.82 -24.48 -0.21
CA GLU A 204 13.82 -24.18 1.23
C GLU A 204 13.18 -25.32 2.03
N ASN A 205 12.04 -25.84 1.56
CA ASN A 205 11.39 -27.00 2.18
C ASN A 205 12.29 -28.25 2.15
N ARG A 206 13.02 -28.46 1.04
CA ARG A 206 13.98 -29.58 0.94
C ARG A 206 15.17 -29.37 1.88
N LEU A 207 15.68 -28.15 2.01
CA LEU A 207 16.75 -27.80 2.94
C LEU A 207 16.32 -28.05 4.38
N ALA A 208 15.15 -27.57 4.78
CA ALA A 208 14.62 -27.81 6.14
C ALA A 208 14.49 -29.31 6.46
N LYS A 209 14.03 -30.13 5.49
CA LYS A 209 13.99 -31.59 5.66
C LYS A 209 15.39 -32.18 5.83
N LEU A 210 16.35 -31.75 5.01
CA LEU A 210 17.74 -32.22 5.11
C LEU A 210 18.38 -31.83 6.44
N GLU A 211 18.17 -30.61 6.92
CA GLU A 211 18.66 -30.15 8.23
C GLU A 211 18.09 -31.00 9.37
N ASN A 212 16.80 -31.34 9.31
CA ASN A 212 16.17 -32.25 10.27
C ASN A 212 16.77 -33.66 10.22
N PHE A 213 17.07 -34.19 9.03
CA PHE A 213 17.74 -35.49 8.92
C PHE A 213 19.18 -35.44 9.43
N VAL A 214 19.95 -34.40 9.11
CA VAL A 214 21.33 -34.24 9.56
C VAL A 214 21.38 -34.14 11.09
N SER A 215 20.54 -33.31 11.69
CA SER A 215 20.46 -33.22 13.15
C SER A 215 20.01 -34.54 13.80
N GLY A 216 19.08 -35.27 13.17
CA GLY A 216 18.69 -36.62 13.60
C GLY A 216 19.87 -37.60 13.56
N TYR A 217 20.61 -37.63 12.45
CA TYR A 217 21.79 -38.49 12.30
C TYR A 217 22.92 -38.12 13.27
N ASP A 218 23.12 -36.84 13.59
CA ASP A 218 24.12 -36.43 14.58
C ASP A 218 23.77 -36.97 15.98
N VAL A 219 22.48 -36.96 16.35
CA VAL A 219 22.02 -37.55 17.61
C VAL A 219 22.27 -39.06 17.61
N GLU A 220 21.86 -39.76 16.55
CA GLU A 220 22.06 -41.21 16.42
C GLU A 220 23.56 -41.57 16.45
N MET A 221 24.39 -40.86 15.70
CA MET A 221 25.84 -41.06 15.67
C MET A 221 26.45 -40.89 17.07
N ASN A 222 26.05 -39.84 17.80
CA ASN A 222 26.51 -39.62 19.17
C ASN A 222 26.07 -40.75 20.12
N THR A 223 24.85 -41.28 19.96
CA THR A 223 24.39 -42.42 20.76
C THR A 223 25.18 -43.70 20.44
N LEU A 224 25.44 -43.97 19.16
CA LEU A 224 26.22 -45.12 18.73
C LEU A 224 27.66 -45.05 19.23
N VAL A 225 28.30 -43.88 19.14
CA VAL A 225 29.66 -43.67 19.66
C VAL A 225 29.73 -43.94 21.16
N LYS A 226 28.74 -43.47 21.94
CA LYS A 226 28.65 -43.77 23.38
C LYS A 226 28.47 -45.26 23.65
N GLN A 227 27.58 -45.92 22.90
CA GLN A 227 27.33 -47.36 23.04
C GLN A 227 28.57 -48.19 22.70
N ILE A 228 29.27 -47.87 21.62
CA ILE A 228 30.52 -48.53 21.21
C ILE A 228 31.57 -48.40 22.31
N ASP A 229 31.74 -47.20 22.85
CA ASP A 229 32.70 -46.97 23.91
C ASP A 229 32.34 -47.70 25.21
N ASP A 230 31.06 -47.72 25.58
CA ASP A 230 30.58 -48.49 26.74
C ASP A 230 30.81 -50.00 26.56
N LEU A 231 30.54 -50.53 25.36
CA LEU A 231 30.78 -51.95 25.03
C LEU A 231 32.28 -52.27 25.06
N GLU A 232 33.11 -51.40 24.50
CA GLU A 232 34.56 -51.54 24.54
C GLU A 232 35.08 -51.57 25.98
N ASN A 233 34.63 -50.63 26.83
CA ASN A 233 35.04 -50.58 28.24
C ASN A 233 34.50 -51.76 29.05
N ARG A 234 33.30 -52.29 28.75
CA ARG A 234 32.79 -53.53 29.35
C ARG A 234 33.67 -54.72 28.98
N SER A 235 34.09 -54.83 27.72
CA SER A 235 34.98 -55.89 27.25
C SER A 235 36.37 -55.81 27.89
N ARG A 236 36.90 -54.59 28.06
CA ARG A 236 38.22 -54.35 28.68
C ARG A 236 38.22 -54.37 30.21
N ARG A 237 37.07 -54.47 30.86
CA ARG A 237 36.91 -54.31 32.32
C ARG A 237 37.81 -55.25 33.13
N ASN A 238 38.10 -56.44 32.64
CA ASN A 238 38.92 -57.42 33.34
C ASN A 238 40.40 -57.40 32.93
N ASN A 239 40.78 -56.49 32.02
CA ASN A 239 42.14 -56.37 31.54
C ASN A 239 42.98 -55.47 32.47
N LEU A 240 44.24 -55.86 32.63
CA LEU A 240 45.28 -55.11 33.31
C LEU A 240 46.49 -54.94 32.40
N ILE A 241 47.10 -53.77 32.44
CA ILE A 241 48.33 -53.45 31.72
C ILE A 241 49.46 -53.32 32.72
N VAL A 242 50.44 -54.23 32.61
CA VAL A 242 51.66 -54.24 33.40
C VAL A 242 52.80 -53.63 32.57
N ARG A 243 53.52 -52.66 33.15
CA ARG A 243 54.70 -52.02 32.54
C ARG A 243 55.92 -52.23 33.42
N GLY A 244 57.11 -52.22 32.82
CA GLY A 244 58.37 -52.35 33.54
C GLY A 244 58.92 -53.78 33.64
N ILE A 245 58.30 -54.75 32.95
CA ILE A 245 58.79 -56.13 32.86
C ILE A 245 59.76 -56.24 31.70
N LYS A 246 60.99 -56.69 31.96
CA LYS A 246 62.02 -56.86 30.92
C LYS A 246 61.60 -57.88 29.87
N GLU A 247 61.84 -57.56 28.61
CA GLU A 247 61.52 -58.43 27.47
C GLU A 247 62.71 -59.34 27.12
N GLU A 248 62.47 -60.65 27.02
CA GLU A 248 63.47 -61.63 26.60
C GLU A 248 63.37 -61.93 25.09
N ALA A 249 64.45 -62.48 24.51
CA ALA A 249 64.52 -62.74 23.08
C ALA A 249 63.52 -63.81 22.59
N SER A 250 63.29 -64.85 23.40
CA SER A 250 62.45 -66.03 23.09
C SER A 250 61.40 -66.27 24.17
N GLU A 251 60.56 -65.26 24.44
CA GLU A 251 59.50 -65.34 25.45
C GLU A 251 58.21 -65.96 24.86
N ASN A 252 57.76 -67.09 25.44
CA ASN A 252 56.44 -67.69 25.19
C ASN A 252 55.42 -67.22 26.25
N GLU A 253 54.12 -67.41 25.99
CA GLU A 253 53.03 -67.01 26.89
C GLU A 253 53.17 -67.63 28.30
N ASP A 254 53.50 -68.92 28.40
CA ASP A 254 53.71 -69.59 29.70
C ASP A 254 54.92 -69.06 30.46
N VAL A 255 55.98 -68.68 29.74
CA VAL A 255 57.19 -68.10 30.34
C VAL A 255 56.87 -66.71 30.89
N LEU A 256 56.14 -65.92 30.11
CA LEU A 256 55.67 -64.60 30.53
C LEU A 256 54.74 -64.70 31.74
N MET A 257 53.81 -65.65 31.75
CA MET A 257 52.90 -65.88 32.87
C MET A 257 53.64 -66.21 34.16
N ARG A 258 54.58 -67.17 34.12
CA ARG A 258 55.42 -67.52 35.28
C ARG A 258 56.26 -66.34 35.76
N LYS A 259 56.83 -65.57 34.82
CA LYS A 259 57.62 -64.38 35.14
C LYS A 259 56.79 -63.33 35.87
N ILE A 260 55.61 -63.00 35.37
CA ILE A 260 54.73 -62.02 36.03
C ILE A 260 54.25 -62.54 37.39
N ASN A 261 53.88 -63.81 37.50
CA ASN A 261 53.47 -64.39 38.78
C ASN A 261 54.59 -64.30 39.82
N ASN A 262 55.81 -64.69 39.46
CA ASN A 262 56.95 -64.65 40.37
C ASN A 262 57.38 -63.21 40.70
N GLU A 263 57.64 -62.37 39.70
CA GLU A 263 58.23 -61.03 39.89
C GLU A 263 57.24 -60.01 40.46
N VAL A 264 55.96 -60.12 40.12
CA VAL A 264 54.95 -59.09 40.45
C VAL A 264 54.02 -59.57 41.56
N PHE A 265 53.35 -60.70 41.33
CA PHE A 265 52.25 -61.14 42.18
C PHE A 265 52.73 -61.78 43.49
N ASP A 266 53.69 -62.70 43.41
CA ASP A 266 54.24 -63.38 44.59
C ASP A 266 55.23 -62.48 45.35
N THR A 267 56.17 -61.83 44.65
CA THR A 267 57.24 -61.05 45.30
C THR A 267 56.75 -59.70 45.86
N ILE A 268 55.94 -58.94 45.10
CA ILE A 268 55.60 -57.56 45.47
C ILE A 268 54.20 -57.44 46.06
N LEU A 269 53.21 -58.05 45.40
CA LEU A 269 51.82 -57.95 45.84
C LEU A 269 51.50 -58.95 46.97
N ASN A 270 52.27 -60.03 47.06
CA ASN A 270 52.11 -61.15 47.99
C ASN A 270 50.72 -61.80 47.87
N GLN A 271 50.25 -61.95 46.63
CA GLN A 271 48.94 -62.47 46.25
C GLN A 271 49.12 -63.41 45.07
N LYS A 272 48.77 -64.69 45.23
CA LYS A 272 48.79 -65.66 44.11
C LYS A 272 47.68 -65.34 43.12
N LEU A 273 48.04 -65.20 41.84
CA LEU A 273 47.09 -65.00 40.75
C LEU A 273 47.03 -66.25 39.88
N ASN A 274 45.96 -67.02 40.05
CA ASN A 274 45.76 -68.28 39.32
C ASN A 274 44.73 -68.16 38.18
N SER A 275 43.97 -67.06 38.10
CA SER A 275 42.83 -66.90 37.21
C SER A 275 43.13 -66.14 35.90
N ILE A 276 44.40 -66.13 35.45
CA ILE A 276 44.77 -65.45 34.20
C ILE A 276 44.21 -66.23 33.01
N GLN A 277 43.34 -65.60 32.23
CA GLN A 277 42.72 -66.20 31.05
C GLN A 277 43.59 -66.05 29.79
N ARG A 278 44.26 -64.91 29.64
CA ARG A 278 45.09 -64.59 28.48
C ARG A 278 46.17 -63.60 28.88
N ILE A 279 47.37 -63.74 28.32
CA ILE A 279 48.48 -62.83 28.60
C ILE A 279 49.39 -62.66 27.38
N HIS A 280 49.71 -61.42 27.00
CA HIS A 280 50.62 -61.17 25.88
C HIS A 280 51.22 -59.76 25.93
N ARG A 281 52.32 -59.56 25.20
CA ARG A 281 52.96 -58.25 25.02
C ARG A 281 52.16 -57.40 24.01
N LEU A 282 52.01 -56.12 24.31
CA LEU A 282 51.34 -55.14 23.45
C LEU A 282 52.31 -54.45 22.48
N GLY A 283 51.91 -54.36 21.20
CA GLY A 283 52.62 -53.60 20.18
C GLY A 283 53.82 -54.32 19.54
N LYS A 284 54.51 -53.63 18.64
CA LYS A 284 55.68 -54.17 17.90
C LYS A 284 56.94 -54.11 18.76
N LYS A 285 57.78 -55.15 18.69
CA LYS A 285 59.07 -55.20 19.40
C LYS A 285 59.99 -54.08 18.90
N MET A 286 60.59 -53.34 19.83
CA MET A 286 61.52 -52.24 19.53
C MET A 286 62.80 -52.42 20.36
N THR A 287 63.95 -52.11 19.76
CA THR A 287 65.24 -52.16 20.45
C THR A 287 65.31 -51.08 21.54
N GLY A 288 65.68 -51.48 22.76
CA GLY A 288 65.88 -50.55 23.89
C GLY A 288 64.61 -50.16 24.66
N ARG A 289 63.43 -50.71 24.32
CA ARG A 289 62.19 -50.47 25.07
C ARG A 289 61.39 -51.74 25.28
N ASP A 290 61.14 -52.06 26.54
CA ASP A 290 60.29 -53.19 26.92
C ASP A 290 58.81 -52.90 26.63
N ARG A 291 58.13 -53.84 25.98
CA ARG A 291 56.70 -53.72 25.68
C ARG A 291 55.84 -53.93 26.94
N PRO A 292 54.77 -53.15 27.12
CA PRO A 292 53.76 -53.44 28.15
C PRO A 292 53.15 -54.83 27.94
N VAL A 293 52.77 -55.48 29.03
CA VAL A 293 52.04 -56.75 29.01
C VAL A 293 50.59 -56.46 29.31
N ILE A 294 49.68 -57.00 28.51
CA ILE A 294 48.26 -57.05 28.83
C ILE A 294 47.91 -58.44 29.34
N LEU A 295 47.14 -58.51 30.41
CA LEU A 295 46.59 -59.74 30.93
C LEU A 295 45.10 -59.58 31.22
N THR A 296 44.34 -60.63 31.01
CA THR A 296 42.90 -60.70 31.31
C THR A 296 42.70 -61.61 32.52
N VAL A 297 42.13 -61.05 33.59
CA VAL A 297 41.77 -61.79 34.81
C VAL A 297 40.38 -62.38 34.63
N ALA A 298 40.17 -63.65 34.97
CA ALA A 298 38.83 -64.25 34.85
C ALA A 298 37.85 -63.61 35.85
N ASP A 299 38.29 -63.42 37.09
CA ASP A 299 37.46 -62.88 38.17
C ASP A 299 37.67 -61.37 38.41
N PHE A 300 36.59 -60.60 38.26
CA PHE A 300 36.62 -59.15 38.50
C PHE A 300 36.97 -58.81 39.96
N LYS A 301 36.56 -59.63 40.94
CA LYS A 301 36.89 -59.43 42.35
C LYS A 301 38.39 -59.53 42.60
N GLU A 302 39.06 -60.47 41.94
CA GLU A 302 40.50 -60.65 42.04
C GLU A 302 41.24 -59.49 41.39
N LYS A 303 40.77 -59.01 40.23
CA LYS A 303 41.26 -57.76 39.62
C LYS A 303 41.18 -56.57 40.59
N MET A 304 40.05 -56.40 41.29
CA MET A 304 39.89 -55.32 42.27
C MET A 304 40.83 -55.46 43.47
N ALA A 305 41.07 -56.69 43.95
CA ALA A 305 42.05 -56.95 45.00
C ALA A 305 43.48 -56.58 44.56
N ILE A 306 43.85 -56.92 43.33
CA ILE A 306 45.14 -56.54 42.73
C ILE A 306 45.26 -55.00 42.70
N MET A 307 44.24 -54.31 42.17
CA MET A 307 44.25 -52.85 42.07
C MET A 307 44.38 -52.16 43.43
N LYS A 308 43.77 -52.72 44.49
CA LYS A 308 43.92 -52.22 45.86
C LYS A 308 45.35 -52.39 46.38
N ASN A 309 46.02 -53.48 46.03
CA ASN A 309 47.39 -53.78 46.44
C ASN A 309 48.46 -53.08 45.60
N CYS A 310 48.11 -52.48 44.45
CA CYS A 310 49.05 -51.75 43.59
C CYS A 310 49.81 -50.62 44.30
N VAL A 311 49.33 -50.13 45.45
CA VAL A 311 50.07 -49.18 46.30
C VAL A 311 51.44 -49.71 46.76
N LYS A 312 51.61 -51.04 46.85
CA LYS A 312 52.88 -51.71 47.22
C LYS A 312 53.93 -51.62 46.10
N LEU A 313 53.53 -51.32 44.87
CA LEU A 313 54.45 -51.16 43.74
C LEU A 313 55.21 -49.83 43.77
N LYS A 314 54.84 -48.90 44.66
CA LYS A 314 55.53 -47.61 44.81
C LYS A 314 57.01 -47.82 45.12
N GLY A 315 57.88 -47.17 44.34
CA GLY A 315 59.33 -47.30 44.46
C GLY A 315 59.94 -48.39 43.56
N THR A 316 59.13 -49.26 42.97
CA THR A 316 59.59 -50.22 41.96
C THR A 316 59.54 -49.62 40.55
N LYS A 317 60.21 -50.26 39.59
CA LYS A 317 60.09 -49.90 38.15
C LYS A 317 58.81 -50.42 37.50
N ILE A 318 58.00 -51.18 38.24
CA ILE A 318 56.83 -51.88 37.75
C ILE A 318 55.59 -51.04 38.04
N SER A 319 54.67 -50.97 37.07
CA SER A 319 53.37 -50.34 37.27
C SER A 319 52.26 -51.19 36.67
N ILE A 320 51.12 -51.23 37.34
CA ILE A 320 49.91 -51.91 36.90
C ILE A 320 48.81 -50.88 36.77
N ASN A 321 48.18 -50.81 35.61
CA ASN A 321 47.05 -49.93 35.33
C ASN A 321 45.91 -50.72 34.70
N GLU A 322 44.70 -50.16 34.79
CA GLU A 322 43.54 -50.70 34.05
C GLU A 322 43.66 -50.40 32.55
N ASP A 323 43.10 -51.29 31.74
CA ASP A 323 42.92 -51.06 30.29
C ASP A 323 41.59 -50.36 30.05
N TYR A 324 41.63 -49.17 29.44
CA TYR A 324 40.45 -48.37 29.13
C TYR A 324 40.39 -48.08 27.63
N SER A 325 39.20 -47.75 27.12
CA SER A 325 39.04 -47.27 25.75
C SER A 325 39.90 -46.02 25.48
N LYS A 326 40.23 -45.77 24.22
CA LYS A 326 41.06 -44.61 23.83
C LYS A 326 40.48 -43.30 24.35
N ARG A 327 39.16 -43.12 24.22
CA ARG A 327 38.43 -41.94 24.69
C ARG A 327 38.64 -41.71 26.19
N VAL A 328 38.50 -42.76 27.01
CA VAL A 328 38.69 -42.67 28.46
C VAL A 328 40.16 -42.41 28.81
N VAL A 329 41.11 -43.02 28.09
CA VAL A 329 42.55 -42.73 28.27
C VAL A 329 42.86 -41.25 28.00
N GLU A 330 42.31 -40.68 26.93
CA GLU A 330 42.46 -39.26 26.60
C GLU A 330 41.81 -38.35 27.64
N LEU A 331 40.58 -38.66 28.08
CA LEU A 331 39.93 -37.94 29.17
C LEU A 331 40.77 -37.96 30.44
N ARG A 332 41.27 -39.13 30.84
CA ARG A 332 42.12 -39.28 32.03
C ARG A 332 43.42 -38.49 31.90
N LYS A 333 44.02 -38.44 30.71
CA LYS A 333 45.20 -37.59 30.44
C LYS A 333 44.86 -36.11 30.67
N ASN A 334 43.72 -35.65 30.16
CA ASN A 334 43.27 -34.27 30.35
C ASN A 334 42.98 -33.97 31.83
N LEU A 335 42.32 -34.88 32.55
CA LEU A 335 42.07 -34.77 33.99
C LEU A 335 43.36 -34.75 34.82
N TRP A 336 44.35 -35.57 34.46
CA TRP A 336 45.65 -35.53 35.14
C TRP A 336 46.40 -34.23 34.92
N ASN A 337 46.23 -33.61 33.75
CA ASN A 337 46.80 -32.31 33.43
C ASN A 337 46.08 -31.19 34.19
N SER A 338 44.75 -31.19 34.24
CA SER A 338 43.98 -30.17 34.95
C SER A 338 44.23 -30.21 36.47
N THR A 339 44.37 -31.41 37.03
CA THR A 339 44.62 -31.61 38.47
C THR A 339 46.11 -31.48 38.85
N ALA A 340 46.99 -31.10 37.92
CA ALA A 340 48.42 -31.00 38.20
C ALA A 340 48.74 -29.87 39.19
N GLU A 341 48.02 -28.75 39.11
CA GLU A 341 48.21 -27.60 40.03
C GLU A 341 47.71 -27.92 41.44
N GLU A 342 46.51 -28.50 41.55
CA GLU A 342 45.95 -28.94 42.84
C GLU A 342 46.87 -29.93 43.56
N ARG A 343 47.46 -30.88 42.83
CA ARG A 343 48.43 -31.83 43.39
C ARG A 343 49.73 -31.16 43.82
N LYS A 344 50.20 -30.14 43.11
CA LYS A 344 51.36 -29.33 43.55
C LYS A 344 51.06 -28.60 44.86
N ASN A 345 49.81 -28.18 45.05
CA ASN A 345 49.33 -27.55 46.28
C ASN A 345 49.04 -28.57 47.41
N GLY A 346 49.34 -29.86 47.21
CA GLY A 346 49.21 -30.91 48.22
C GLY A 346 47.84 -31.60 48.26
N ALA A 347 46.91 -31.28 47.35
CA ALA A 347 45.61 -31.95 47.28
C ALA A 347 45.77 -33.41 46.83
N LYS A 348 45.05 -34.33 47.49
CA LYS A 348 44.99 -35.74 47.10
C LYS A 348 43.89 -35.91 46.05
N VAL A 349 44.28 -36.26 44.83
CA VAL A 349 43.35 -36.49 43.72
C VAL A 349 43.32 -37.96 43.35
N ASN A 350 42.14 -38.55 43.26
CA ASN A 350 41.93 -39.91 42.78
C ASN A 350 41.03 -39.92 41.54
N LEU A 351 41.41 -40.64 40.49
CA LEU A 351 40.61 -40.75 39.26
C LEU A 351 39.93 -42.10 39.16
N VAL A 352 38.60 -42.11 39.17
CA VAL A 352 37.79 -43.31 38.96
C VAL A 352 37.19 -43.26 37.55
N PHE A 353 37.61 -44.19 36.68
CA PHE A 353 37.18 -44.25 35.29
C PHE A 353 37.42 -42.92 34.54
N ASP A 354 36.36 -42.18 34.20
CA ASP A 354 36.38 -40.93 33.43
C ASP A 354 36.18 -39.66 34.27
N LYS A 355 36.23 -39.77 35.61
CA LYS A 355 36.04 -38.63 36.53
C LYS A 355 37.06 -38.62 37.68
N HIS A 356 37.33 -37.44 38.21
CA HIS A 356 38.04 -37.30 39.48
C HIS A 356 37.04 -37.41 40.64
N VAL A 357 37.47 -38.02 41.74
CA VAL A 357 36.74 -38.11 43.00
C VAL A 357 37.51 -37.26 44.01
N ALA A 358 36.85 -36.23 44.52
CA ALA A 358 37.39 -35.32 45.54
C ALA A 358 37.50 -36.01 46.91
#